data_AF-A0AA97HG46-F1
#
_entry.id   AF-A0AA97HG46-F1
#
_cell.length_a   1.000
_cell.length_b   1.000
_cell.length_c   1.000
_cell.angle_alpha   90.00
_cell.angle_beta   90.00
_cell.angle_gamma   90.00
#
_symmetry.space_group_name_H-M   'P 1'
#
loop_
_entity.id
_entity.type
_entity.pdbx_description
1 polymer ?
#
loop_
_entity_poly.entity_id
_entity_poly.type
_entity_poly.pdbx_seq_one_letter_code
_entity_poly.pdbx_strand_id
1 'polypeptide(L)'
;MTSTQKNWLSTRVDEHLDWHCSIEIPDYRSLLANLQTTLALDDLQASSLIDQIPQFEPAVDRVLLEIAPTMAELFQQLNDSQVAALEANLAEQHQEMHDKFVAPDSATQAEERSERLEKRLRRWLGRLNESQRQRIESWSVDMEGQNRIWLDNRQHWQQQLLATLRSRSDPGFTTQITDLLIERERYWTTEFKEQTEINSRRGAAMLADVINLASDKQLTRMREQFATLDQDLQQMQCERPSTPA
;
A
#
# COMPACT_ATOMS: atom_id res chain seq x y z
N MET A 1 24.11 -7.17 4.01
CA MET A 1 24.24 -7.97 2.78
C MET A 1 25.68 -7.96 2.30
N THR A 2 26.19 -9.11 1.86
CA THR A 2 27.48 -9.21 1.17
C THR A 2 27.38 -8.66 -0.26
N SER A 3 28.51 -8.37 -0.91
CA SER A 3 28.51 -7.93 -2.32
C SER A 3 27.89 -8.98 -3.26
N THR A 4 28.10 -10.27 -2.99
CA THR A 4 27.49 -11.38 -3.74
C THR A 4 25.97 -11.37 -3.63
N GLN A 5 25.41 -11.26 -2.42
CA GLN A 5 23.97 -11.18 -2.20
C GLN A 5 23.36 -9.95 -2.89
N LYS A 6 24.06 -8.81 -2.87
CA LYS A 6 23.62 -7.58 -3.54
C LYS A 6 23.55 -7.74 -5.06
N ASN A 7 24.59 -8.29 -5.67
CA ASN A 7 24.61 -8.49 -7.12
C ASN A 7 23.55 -9.50 -7.57
N TRP A 8 23.41 -10.60 -6.83
CA TRP A 8 22.36 -11.60 -7.07
C TRP A 8 20.96 -10.99 -6.98
N LEU A 9 20.70 -10.13 -5.99
CA LEU A 9 19.41 -9.48 -5.81
C LEU A 9 19.16 -8.44 -6.92
N SER A 10 20.19 -7.68 -7.31
CA SER A 10 20.07 -6.67 -8.37
C SER A 10 19.56 -7.28 -9.68
N THR A 11 20.14 -8.41 -10.10
CA THR A 11 19.71 -9.09 -11.33
C THR A 11 18.24 -9.52 -11.27
N ARG A 12 17.78 -10.07 -10.15
CA ARG A 12 16.37 -10.48 -9.99
C ARG A 12 15.43 -9.29 -9.88
N VAL A 13 15.88 -8.18 -9.30
CA VAL A 13 15.11 -6.93 -9.31
C VAL A 13 14.90 -6.45 -10.75
N ASP A 14 15.93 -6.51 -11.60
CA ASP A 14 15.79 -6.15 -13.02
C ASP A 14 14.79 -7.08 -13.73
N GLU A 15 14.85 -8.40 -13.48
CA GLU A 15 13.89 -9.38 -14.02
C GLU A 15 12.44 -9.09 -13.57
N HIS A 16 12.22 -8.79 -12.29
CA HIS A 16 10.89 -8.43 -11.78
C HIS A 16 10.41 -7.08 -12.30
N LEU A 17 11.31 -6.12 -12.56
CA LEU A 17 10.96 -4.85 -13.19
C LEU A 17 10.52 -5.06 -14.64
N ASP A 18 11.20 -5.93 -15.39
CA ASP A 18 10.83 -6.32 -16.76
C ASP A 18 9.47 -7.01 -16.80
N TRP A 19 9.20 -7.92 -15.85
CA TRP A 19 7.88 -8.53 -15.69
C TRP A 19 6.81 -7.49 -15.34
N HIS A 20 7.09 -6.60 -14.39
CA HIS A 20 6.13 -5.60 -13.93
C HIS A 20 5.75 -4.64 -15.07
N CYS A 21 6.72 -4.16 -15.85
CA CYS A 21 6.44 -3.27 -16.98
C CYS A 21 5.72 -3.94 -18.15
N SER A 22 5.90 -5.25 -18.36
CA SER A 22 5.27 -5.99 -19.46
C SER A 22 3.89 -6.57 -19.10
N ILE A 23 3.66 -6.94 -17.84
CA ILE A 23 2.44 -7.61 -17.37
C ILE A 23 1.57 -6.68 -16.53
N GLU A 24 2.09 -6.13 -15.43
CA GLU A 24 1.31 -5.37 -14.45
C GLU A 24 0.94 -3.96 -14.92
N ILE A 25 1.88 -3.22 -15.55
CA ILE A 25 1.60 -1.85 -16.00
C ILE A 25 0.41 -1.78 -16.97
N PRO A 26 0.25 -2.67 -17.98
CA PRO A 26 -0.97 -2.73 -18.78
C PRO A 26 -2.24 -2.92 -17.96
N ASP A 27 -2.24 -3.81 -16.98
CA ASP A 27 -3.41 -4.07 -16.12
C ASP A 27 -3.75 -2.86 -15.24
N TYR A 28 -2.73 -2.18 -14.71
CA TYR A 28 -2.90 -0.99 -13.88
C TYR A 28 -3.58 0.14 -14.64
N ARG A 29 -3.34 0.25 -15.95
CA ARG A 29 -4.06 1.21 -16.79
C ARG A 29 -5.54 0.88 -16.91
N SER A 30 -5.90 -0.41 -17.05
CA SER A 30 -7.30 -0.83 -17.04
C SER A 30 -7.98 -0.54 -15.71
N LEU A 31 -7.30 -0.80 -14.59
CA LEU A 31 -7.81 -0.45 -13.25
C LEU A 31 -7.95 1.06 -13.08
N LEU A 32 -7.00 1.84 -13.58
CA LEU A 32 -7.04 3.30 -13.54
C LEU A 32 -8.22 3.86 -14.35
N ALA A 33 -8.48 3.33 -15.54
CA ALA A 33 -9.60 3.75 -16.38
C ALA A 33 -10.97 3.44 -15.73
N ASN A 34 -11.08 2.29 -15.06
CA ASN A 34 -12.28 1.93 -14.31
C ASN A 34 -12.49 2.89 -13.14
N LEU A 35 -11.44 3.15 -12.35
CA LEU A 35 -11.51 4.11 -11.24
C LEU A 35 -11.89 5.51 -11.73
N GLN A 36 -11.30 5.97 -12.84
CA GLN A 36 -11.63 7.27 -13.43
C GLN A 36 -13.12 7.36 -13.80
N THR A 37 -13.69 6.28 -14.34
CA THR A 37 -15.11 6.21 -14.69
C THR A 37 -15.99 6.29 -13.44
N THR A 38 -15.63 5.57 -12.36
CA THR A 38 -16.33 5.64 -11.07
C THR A 38 -16.30 7.04 -10.47
N LEU A 39 -15.14 7.70 -10.48
CA LEU A 39 -14.99 9.05 -9.92
C LEU A 39 -15.63 10.15 -10.77
N ALA A 40 -16.07 9.84 -11.99
CA ALA A 40 -16.79 10.75 -12.87
C ALA A 40 -18.31 10.68 -12.72
N LEU A 41 -18.83 9.82 -11.83
CA LEU A 41 -20.26 9.74 -11.54
C LEU A 41 -20.75 11.03 -10.88
N ASP A 42 -21.91 11.51 -11.32
CA ASP A 42 -22.67 12.52 -10.58
C ASP A 42 -23.18 11.89 -9.27
N ASP A 43 -23.08 12.62 -8.16
CA ASP A 43 -23.46 12.14 -6.82
C ASP A 43 -22.75 10.82 -6.44
N LEU A 44 -21.42 10.88 -6.38
CA LEU A 44 -20.57 9.73 -6.06
C LEU A 44 -20.94 9.13 -4.70
N GLN A 45 -21.32 7.86 -4.69
CA GLN A 45 -21.67 7.13 -3.47
C GLN A 45 -20.43 6.44 -2.87
N ALA A 46 -20.38 6.38 -1.54
CA ALA A 46 -19.32 5.68 -0.82
C ALA A 46 -19.21 4.19 -1.21
N SER A 47 -20.35 3.52 -1.46
CA SER A 47 -20.37 2.13 -1.91
C SER A 47 -19.67 1.93 -3.24
N SER A 48 -19.81 2.86 -4.19
CA SER A 48 -19.13 2.79 -5.49
C SER A 48 -17.61 2.80 -5.36
N LEU A 49 -17.07 3.46 -4.31
CA LEU A 49 -15.65 3.44 -3.98
C LEU A 49 -15.22 2.16 -3.27
N ILE A 50 -16.06 1.62 -2.38
CA ILE A 50 -15.82 0.32 -1.74
C ILE A 50 -15.75 -0.80 -2.77
N ASP A 51 -16.63 -0.77 -3.78
CA ASP A 51 -16.67 -1.77 -4.85
C ASP A 51 -15.40 -1.77 -5.73
N GLN A 52 -14.59 -0.70 -5.68
CA GLN A 52 -13.29 -0.66 -6.36
C GLN A 52 -12.20 -1.45 -5.63
N ILE A 53 -12.26 -1.55 -4.29
CA ILE A 53 -11.22 -2.22 -3.48
C ILE A 53 -10.89 -3.63 -4.00
N PRO A 54 -11.86 -4.55 -4.17
CA PRO A 54 -11.57 -5.90 -4.64
C PRO A 54 -11.07 -5.96 -6.09
N GLN A 55 -11.18 -4.88 -6.88
CA GLN A 55 -10.61 -4.82 -8.23
C GLN A 55 -9.08 -4.65 -8.20
N PHE A 56 -8.54 -4.03 -7.15
CA PHE A 56 -7.09 -3.82 -6.98
C PHE A 56 -6.39 -4.95 -6.23
N GLU A 57 -7.12 -5.74 -5.43
CA GLU A 57 -6.55 -6.86 -4.66
C GLU A 57 -5.77 -7.86 -5.52
N PRO A 58 -6.28 -8.35 -6.68
CA PRO A 58 -5.54 -9.29 -7.52
C PRO A 58 -4.21 -8.74 -8.05
N ALA A 59 -4.12 -7.43 -8.30
CA ALA A 59 -2.88 -6.80 -8.73
C ALA A 59 -1.81 -6.84 -7.63
N VAL A 60 -2.21 -6.65 -6.37
CA VAL A 60 -1.30 -6.78 -5.22
C VAL A 60 -0.86 -8.23 -5.06
N ASP A 61 -1.80 -9.18 -5.18
CA ASP A 61 -1.50 -10.60 -5.01
C ASP A 61 -0.54 -11.11 -6.08
N ARG A 62 -0.70 -10.71 -7.35
CA ARG A 62 0.23 -11.09 -8.42
C ARG A 62 1.64 -10.58 -8.19
N VAL A 63 1.81 -9.34 -7.74
CA VAL A 63 3.14 -8.81 -7.41
C VAL A 63 3.77 -9.60 -6.26
N LEU A 64 3.00 -9.91 -5.22
CA LEU A 64 3.49 -10.70 -4.08
C LEU A 64 3.87 -12.13 -4.51
N LEU A 65 3.04 -12.76 -5.33
CA LEU A 65 3.30 -14.08 -5.90
C LEU A 65 4.57 -14.11 -6.76
N GLU A 66 4.77 -13.08 -7.57
CA GLU A 66 5.95 -12.94 -8.44
C GLU A 66 7.24 -12.79 -7.63
N ILE A 67 7.25 -11.94 -6.60
CA ILE A 67 8.49 -11.66 -5.85
C ILE A 67 8.76 -12.67 -4.73
N ALA A 68 7.76 -13.43 -4.27
CA ALA A 68 7.89 -14.32 -3.11
C ALA A 68 9.01 -15.37 -3.25
N PRO A 69 9.21 -16.05 -4.40
CA PRO A 69 10.33 -16.98 -4.57
C PRO A 69 11.70 -16.33 -4.39
N THR A 70 11.90 -15.15 -4.97
CA THR A 70 13.14 -14.36 -4.82
C THR A 70 13.35 -13.95 -3.37
N MET A 71 12.31 -13.49 -2.68
CA MET A 71 12.38 -13.12 -1.27
C MET A 71 12.72 -14.33 -0.40
N ALA A 72 12.11 -15.49 -0.66
CA ALA A 72 12.39 -16.73 0.07
C ALA A 72 13.85 -17.18 -0.11
N GLU A 73 14.37 -17.16 -1.35
CA GLU A 73 15.77 -17.51 -1.64
C GLU A 73 16.74 -16.54 -0.96
N LEU A 74 16.44 -15.23 -0.96
CA LEU A 74 17.24 -14.23 -0.25
C LEU A 74 17.25 -14.48 1.26
N PHE A 75 16.08 -14.73 1.84
CA PHE A 75 15.94 -14.96 3.27
C PHE A 75 16.62 -16.24 3.74
N GLN A 76 16.61 -17.29 2.92
CA GLN A 76 17.34 -18.53 3.20
C GLN A 76 18.86 -18.32 3.21
N GLN A 77 19.38 -17.40 2.40
CA GLN A 77 20.80 -17.07 2.32
C GLN A 77 21.30 -16.17 3.47
N LEU A 78 20.41 -15.68 4.34
CA LEU A 78 20.84 -14.85 5.46
C LEU A 78 21.64 -15.67 6.47
N ASN A 79 22.68 -15.04 7.05
CA ASN A 79 23.36 -15.60 8.21
C ASN A 79 22.81 -15.01 9.51
N ASP A 80 23.20 -15.57 10.67
CA ASP A 80 22.66 -15.15 11.97
C ASP A 80 22.93 -13.68 12.28
N SER A 81 24.11 -13.16 11.91
CA SER A 81 24.42 -11.74 12.10
C SER A 81 23.53 -10.82 11.25
N GLN A 82 23.12 -11.27 10.06
CA GLN A 82 22.21 -10.54 9.19
C GLN A 82 20.78 -10.58 9.72
N VAL A 83 20.34 -11.70 10.28
CA VAL A 83 19.03 -11.81 10.94
C VAL A 83 18.98 -10.92 12.19
N ALA A 84 20.04 -10.93 13.02
CA ALA A 84 20.12 -10.06 14.19
C ALA A 84 20.16 -8.57 13.82
N ALA A 85 20.88 -8.21 12.75
CA ALA A 85 20.89 -6.83 12.24
C ALA A 85 19.51 -6.41 11.70
N LEU A 86 18.79 -7.32 11.02
CA LEU A 86 17.42 -7.06 10.58
C LEU A 86 16.49 -6.83 11.77
N GLU A 87 16.56 -7.67 12.81
CA GLU A 87 15.78 -7.50 14.04
C GLU A 87 16.03 -6.14 14.71
N ALA A 88 17.29 -5.74 14.84
CA ALA A 88 17.65 -4.43 15.40
C ALA A 88 17.08 -3.26 14.56
N ASN A 89 17.22 -3.32 13.24
CA ASN A 89 16.69 -2.30 12.34
C ASN A 89 15.15 -2.22 12.38
N LEU A 90 14.46 -3.36 12.49
CA LEU A 90 13.00 -3.38 12.62
C LEU A 90 12.54 -2.75 13.94
N ALA A 91 13.27 -3.00 15.03
CA ALA A 91 13.00 -2.40 16.34
C ALA A 91 13.24 -0.89 16.34
N GLU A 92 14.33 -0.41 15.74
CA GLU A 92 14.61 1.01 15.57
C GLU A 92 13.51 1.71 14.76
N GLN A 93 13.14 1.15 13.60
CA GLN A 93 12.04 1.70 12.79
C GLN A 93 10.71 1.71 13.54
N HIS A 94 10.41 0.67 14.34
CA HIS A 94 9.20 0.63 15.15
C HIS A 94 9.17 1.79 16.14
N GLN A 95 10.28 2.07 16.82
CA GLN A 95 10.39 3.20 17.75
C GLN A 95 10.22 4.55 17.03
N GLU A 96 10.88 4.73 15.87
CA GLU A 96 10.70 5.94 15.06
C GLU A 96 9.24 6.16 14.63
N MET A 97 8.56 5.09 14.21
CA MET A 97 7.14 5.13 13.83
C MET A 97 6.25 5.38 15.05
N HIS A 98 6.56 4.81 16.20
CA HIS A 98 5.85 5.06 17.45
C HIS A 98 5.95 6.54 17.83
N ASP A 99 7.16 7.09 17.90
CA ASP A 99 7.40 8.47 18.31
C ASP A 99 6.77 9.48 17.35
N LYS A 100 6.71 9.13 16.06
CA LYS A 100 6.11 9.97 15.03
C LYS A 100 4.59 9.90 14.96
N PHE A 101 4.00 8.71 15.12
CA PHE A 101 2.58 8.49 14.79
C PHE A 101 1.71 8.10 15.98
N VAL A 102 2.29 7.58 17.06
CA VAL A 102 1.54 7.05 18.21
C VAL A 102 1.73 7.90 19.46
N ALA A 103 2.97 8.36 19.72
CA ALA A 103 3.31 9.17 20.88
C ALA A 103 2.63 10.56 20.94
N PRO A 104 2.40 11.28 19.81
CA PRO A 104 1.65 12.54 19.87
C PRO A 104 0.24 12.33 20.41
N ASP A 105 -0.35 13.36 21.03
CA ASP A 105 -1.74 13.27 21.51
C ASP A 105 -2.75 13.13 20.35
N SER A 106 -3.99 12.75 20.67
CA SER A 106 -5.02 12.45 19.66
C SER A 106 -5.35 13.67 18.78
N ALA A 107 -5.31 14.88 19.33
CA ALA A 107 -5.53 16.12 18.58
C ALA A 107 -4.43 16.35 17.55
N THR A 108 -3.16 16.22 17.96
CA THR A 108 -2.00 16.34 17.07
C THR A 108 -2.04 15.25 15.99
N GLN A 109 -2.36 14.00 16.34
CA GLN A 109 -2.49 12.92 15.37
C GLN A 109 -3.57 13.20 14.32
N ALA A 110 -4.70 13.77 14.73
CA ALA A 110 -5.80 14.13 13.83
C ALA A 110 -5.40 15.30 12.91
N GLU A 111 -4.75 16.34 13.43
CA GLU A 111 -4.24 17.46 12.64
C GLU A 111 -3.26 16.99 11.56
N GLU A 112 -2.23 16.23 11.94
CA GLU A 112 -1.26 15.75 10.97
C GLU A 112 -1.88 14.79 9.94
N ARG A 113 -2.88 13.98 10.34
CA ARG A 113 -3.61 13.11 9.41
C ARG A 113 -4.37 13.95 8.38
N SER A 114 -5.04 15.01 8.84
CA SER A 114 -5.73 15.97 7.99
C SER A 114 -4.77 16.61 6.99
N GLU A 115 -3.65 17.17 7.47
CA GLU A 115 -2.64 17.82 6.62
C GLU A 115 -2.05 16.89 5.57
N ARG A 116 -1.73 15.64 5.96
CA ARG A 116 -1.21 14.63 5.02
C ARG A 116 -2.23 14.31 3.93
N LEU A 117 -3.50 14.18 4.28
CA LEU A 117 -4.56 13.89 3.32
C LEU A 117 -4.84 15.11 2.41
N GLU A 118 -4.91 16.31 2.97
CA GLU A 118 -5.03 17.54 2.20
C GLU A 118 -3.90 17.66 1.16
N LYS A 119 -2.65 17.44 1.56
CA LYS A 119 -1.49 17.52 0.67
C LYS A 119 -1.61 16.53 -0.49
N ARG A 120 -2.13 15.32 -0.25
CA ARG A 120 -2.37 14.32 -1.29
C ARG A 120 -3.48 14.77 -2.23
N LEU A 121 -4.63 15.18 -1.69
CA LEU A 121 -5.79 15.62 -2.47
C LEU A 121 -5.51 16.89 -3.28
N ARG A 122 -4.63 17.79 -2.80
CA ARG A 122 -4.23 18.99 -3.55
C ARG A 122 -3.54 18.68 -4.87
N ARG A 123 -2.87 17.53 -5.00
CA ARG A 123 -2.28 17.12 -6.29
C ARG A 123 -3.37 16.91 -7.34
N TRP A 124 -4.45 16.24 -6.93
CA TRP A 124 -5.62 15.88 -7.75
C TRP A 124 -6.58 17.03 -7.97
N LEU A 125 -7.02 17.69 -6.91
CA LEU A 125 -8.09 18.69 -6.92
C LEU A 125 -7.58 20.13 -6.91
N GLY A 126 -6.28 20.36 -6.71
CA GLY A 126 -5.75 21.71 -6.51
C GLY A 126 -6.11 22.24 -5.12
N ARG A 127 -6.27 23.57 -4.97
CA ARG A 127 -6.65 24.15 -3.66
C ARG A 127 -8.02 23.63 -3.23
N LEU A 128 -8.09 23.02 -2.04
CA LEU A 128 -9.35 22.55 -1.47
C LEU A 128 -10.20 23.74 -0.99
N ASN A 129 -11.52 23.63 -1.09
CA ASN A 129 -12.44 24.61 -0.53
C ASN A 129 -12.65 24.38 0.98
N GLU A 130 -13.37 25.28 1.65
CA GLU A 130 -13.58 25.21 3.10
C GLU A 130 -14.35 23.96 3.52
N SER A 131 -15.44 23.63 2.82
CA SER A 131 -16.24 22.44 3.09
C SER A 131 -15.43 21.15 2.96
N GLN A 132 -14.54 21.06 1.95
CA GLN A 132 -13.63 19.93 1.77
C GLN A 132 -12.65 19.78 2.95
N ARG A 133 -12.08 20.89 3.46
CA ARG A 133 -11.18 20.85 4.63
C ARG A 133 -11.89 20.41 5.89
N GLN A 134 -13.03 21.00 6.20
CA GLN A 134 -13.84 20.62 7.37
C GLN A 134 -14.24 19.14 7.33
N ARG A 135 -14.55 18.62 6.13
CA ARG A 135 -14.87 17.20 5.96
C ARG A 135 -13.68 16.28 6.26
N ILE A 136 -12.48 16.68 5.83
CA ILE A 136 -11.22 15.97 6.07
C ILE A 136 -10.84 16.03 7.55
N GLU A 137 -11.01 17.18 8.20
CA GLU A 137 -10.77 17.38 9.63
C GLU A 137 -11.68 16.48 10.48
N SER A 138 -12.99 16.49 10.21
CA SER A 138 -13.96 15.62 10.88
C SER A 138 -13.62 14.14 10.71
N TRP A 139 -13.32 13.71 9.48
CA TRP A 139 -12.85 12.34 9.25
C TRP A 139 -11.56 12.04 10.03
N SER A 140 -10.65 13.00 10.11
CA SER A 140 -9.38 12.79 10.80
C SER A 140 -9.57 12.59 12.29
N VAL A 141 -10.53 13.28 12.93
CA VAL A 141 -10.88 13.04 14.34
C VAL A 141 -11.50 11.66 14.54
N ASP A 142 -12.39 11.23 13.64
CA ASP A 142 -13.08 9.93 13.73
C ASP A 142 -12.13 8.72 13.64
N MET A 143 -10.91 8.93 13.13
CA MET A 143 -9.86 7.91 12.95
C MET A 143 -8.95 7.76 14.19
N GLU A 144 -9.44 8.13 15.37
CA GLU A 144 -8.73 7.99 16.65
C GLU A 144 -8.25 6.55 16.89
N GLY A 145 -7.06 6.40 17.48
CA GLY A 145 -6.47 5.10 17.83
C GLY A 145 -5.89 4.30 16.65
N GLN A 146 -6.21 4.66 15.40
CA GLN A 146 -5.81 3.88 14.23
C GLN A 146 -4.29 3.71 14.07
N ASN A 147 -3.49 4.72 14.44
CA ASN A 147 -2.04 4.65 14.30
C ASN A 147 -1.44 3.56 15.19
N ARG A 148 -1.95 3.39 16.42
CA ARG A 148 -1.54 2.31 17.34
C ARG A 148 -1.89 0.96 16.74
N ILE A 149 -3.14 0.77 16.33
CA ILE A 149 -3.65 -0.52 15.82
C ILE A 149 -2.86 -0.96 14.58
N TRP A 150 -2.54 -0.02 13.69
CA TRP A 150 -1.67 -0.27 12.56
C TRP A 150 -0.24 -0.67 12.97
N LEU A 151 0.36 0.05 13.92
CA LEU A 151 1.73 -0.22 14.36
C LEU A 151 1.85 -1.55 15.12
N ASP A 152 0.87 -1.88 15.95
CA ASP A 152 0.78 -3.14 16.68
C ASP A 152 0.67 -4.33 15.72
N ASN A 153 -0.20 -4.22 14.69
CA ASN A 153 -0.32 -5.25 13.66
C ASN A 153 0.97 -5.43 12.86
N ARG A 154 1.63 -4.32 12.52
CA ARG A 154 2.93 -4.36 11.86
C ARG A 154 3.97 -5.07 12.71
N GLN A 155 4.04 -4.78 14.01
CA GLN A 155 4.94 -5.44 14.93
C GLN A 155 4.64 -6.93 15.06
N HIS A 156 3.35 -7.30 15.14
CA HIS A 156 2.91 -8.69 15.17
C HIS A 156 3.42 -9.47 13.95
N TRP A 157 3.22 -8.93 12.74
CA TRP A 157 3.72 -9.56 11.51
C TRP A 157 5.25 -9.65 11.49
N GLN A 158 5.97 -8.61 11.93
CA GLN A 158 7.44 -8.63 12.01
C GLN A 158 7.97 -9.70 12.96
N GLN A 159 7.29 -9.96 14.08
CA GLN A 159 7.65 -11.04 15.00
C GLN A 159 7.49 -12.42 14.35
N GLN A 160 6.43 -12.62 13.56
CA GLN A 160 6.26 -13.86 12.78
C GLN A 160 7.38 -14.02 11.74
N LEU A 161 7.72 -12.93 11.02
CA LEU A 161 8.84 -12.93 10.08
C LEU A 161 10.15 -13.35 10.77
N LEU A 162 10.51 -12.72 11.88
CA LEU A 162 11.74 -13.02 12.59
C LEU A 162 11.75 -14.45 13.16
N ALA A 163 10.61 -14.96 13.62
CA ALA A 163 10.48 -16.35 14.04
C ALA A 163 10.77 -17.32 12.87
N THR A 164 10.16 -17.09 11.69
CA THR A 164 10.39 -17.89 10.48
C THR A 164 11.84 -17.82 10.00
N LEU A 165 12.49 -16.65 10.10
CA LEU A 165 13.91 -16.49 9.72
C LEU A 165 14.88 -17.24 10.65
N ARG A 166 14.50 -17.48 11.90
CA ARG A 166 15.31 -18.27 12.85
C ARG A 166 15.29 -19.76 12.50
N SER A 167 14.25 -20.25 11.84
CA SER A 167 14.11 -21.63 11.35
C SER A 167 14.43 -21.78 9.84
N ARG A 168 15.22 -20.87 9.26
CA ARG A 168 15.49 -20.83 7.80
C ARG A 168 16.24 -22.03 7.20
N SER A 169 16.84 -22.86 8.05
CA SER A 169 17.46 -24.13 7.65
C SER A 169 16.46 -25.29 7.54
N ASP A 170 15.22 -25.11 8.00
CA ASP A 170 14.25 -26.18 8.06
C ASP A 170 13.67 -26.49 6.67
N PRO A 171 13.36 -27.76 6.35
CA PRO A 171 12.85 -28.15 5.03
C PRO A 171 11.56 -27.42 4.59
N GLY A 172 10.77 -26.91 5.55
CA GLY A 172 9.52 -26.19 5.29
C GLY A 172 9.65 -24.67 5.18
N PHE A 173 10.87 -24.11 5.32
CA PHE A 173 11.08 -22.66 5.40
C PHE A 173 10.49 -21.91 4.21
N THR A 174 10.79 -22.35 2.97
CA THR A 174 10.34 -21.67 1.75
C THR A 174 8.82 -21.57 1.68
N THR A 175 8.09 -22.62 2.09
CA THR A 175 6.62 -22.59 2.14
C THR A 175 6.14 -21.61 3.22
N GLN A 176 6.69 -21.70 4.44
CA GLN A 176 6.27 -20.84 5.55
C GLN A 176 6.50 -19.34 5.27
N ILE A 177 7.64 -18.99 4.67
CA ILE A 177 7.96 -17.59 4.37
C ILE A 177 7.13 -17.07 3.18
N THR A 178 6.84 -17.94 2.21
CA THR A 178 5.98 -17.61 1.07
C THR A 178 4.54 -17.36 1.54
N ASP A 179 4.01 -18.25 2.40
CA ASP A 179 2.69 -18.06 3.03
C ASP A 179 2.63 -16.75 3.81
N LEU A 180 3.67 -16.41 4.59
CA LEU A 180 3.73 -15.16 5.35
C LEU A 180 3.68 -13.90 4.47
N LEU A 181 4.21 -13.98 3.24
CA LEU A 181 4.27 -12.88 2.29
C LEU A 181 2.95 -12.72 1.50
N ILE A 182 2.32 -13.82 1.10
CA ILE A 182 1.14 -13.83 0.22
C ILE A 182 -0.17 -13.82 1.03
N GLU A 183 -0.28 -14.66 2.07
CA GLU A 183 -1.50 -14.83 2.87
C GLU A 183 -1.63 -13.77 3.96
N ARG A 184 -1.37 -12.50 3.62
CA ARG A 184 -1.20 -11.37 4.56
C ARG A 184 -2.30 -11.27 5.62
N GLU A 185 -3.56 -11.39 5.21
CA GLU A 185 -4.70 -11.23 6.11
C GLU A 185 -4.78 -12.32 7.19
N ARG A 186 -4.23 -13.51 6.91
CA ARG A 186 -4.14 -14.60 7.88
C ARG A 186 -3.25 -14.22 9.08
N TYR A 187 -2.30 -13.33 8.86
CA TYR A 187 -1.34 -12.86 9.85
C TYR A 187 -1.72 -11.50 10.44
N TRP A 188 -2.92 -10.98 10.16
CA TRP A 188 -3.40 -9.77 10.80
C TRP A 188 -3.94 -10.06 12.20
N THR A 189 -3.76 -9.10 13.11
CA THR A 189 -4.47 -9.13 14.38
C THR A 189 -5.97 -8.94 14.14
N THR A 190 -6.80 -9.54 15.00
CA THR A 190 -8.26 -9.40 14.91
C THR A 190 -8.69 -7.93 14.97
N GLU A 191 -8.09 -7.15 15.88
CA GLU A 191 -8.35 -5.71 16.02
C GLU A 191 -8.03 -4.96 14.72
N PHE A 192 -6.91 -5.26 14.06
CA PHE A 192 -6.54 -4.59 12.82
C PHE A 192 -7.46 -4.96 11.66
N LYS A 193 -7.91 -6.22 11.57
CA LYS A 193 -8.85 -6.68 10.54
C LYS A 193 -10.18 -5.93 10.65
N GLU A 194 -10.76 -5.90 11.84
CA GLU A 194 -12.03 -5.20 12.10
C GLU A 194 -11.92 -3.70 11.81
N GLN A 195 -10.84 -3.06 12.27
CA GLN A 195 -10.64 -1.63 12.05
C GLN A 195 -10.37 -1.28 10.58
N THR A 196 -9.70 -2.16 9.84
CA THR A 196 -9.45 -1.94 8.40
C THR A 196 -10.78 -1.87 7.64
N GLU A 197 -11.74 -2.74 7.91
CA GLU A 197 -13.06 -2.68 7.27
C GLU A 197 -13.83 -1.40 7.61
N ILE A 198 -13.84 -1.01 8.88
CA ILE A 198 -14.49 0.23 9.35
C ILE A 198 -13.86 1.45 8.69
N ASN A 199 -12.54 1.51 8.66
CA ASN A 199 -11.79 2.64 8.14
C ASN A 199 -11.87 2.75 6.62
N SER A 200 -11.93 1.63 5.90
CA SER A 200 -12.19 1.63 4.46
C SER A 200 -13.54 2.29 4.15
N ARG A 201 -14.60 1.97 4.92
CA ARG A 201 -15.93 2.61 4.76
C ARG A 201 -15.90 4.09 5.10
N ARG A 202 -15.24 4.48 6.20
CA ARG A 202 -15.10 5.90 6.60
C ARG A 202 -14.31 6.70 5.57
N GLY A 203 -13.22 6.14 5.05
CA GLY A 203 -12.39 6.75 4.02
C GLY A 203 -13.13 6.89 2.69
N ALA A 204 -13.86 5.87 2.27
CA ALA A 204 -14.72 5.92 1.08
C ALA A 204 -15.79 7.01 1.20
N ALA A 205 -16.51 7.07 2.33
CA ALA A 205 -17.49 8.13 2.56
C ALA A 205 -16.86 9.53 2.53
N MET A 206 -15.72 9.70 3.19
CA MET A 206 -15.00 10.98 3.18
C MET A 206 -14.56 11.38 1.76
N LEU A 207 -14.01 10.45 0.98
CA LEU A 207 -13.55 10.74 -0.38
C LEU A 207 -14.73 11.09 -1.30
N ALA A 208 -15.84 10.35 -1.20
CA ALA A 208 -17.08 10.65 -1.91
C ALA A 208 -17.56 12.08 -1.61
N ASP A 209 -17.66 12.44 -0.33
CA ASP A 209 -18.07 13.79 0.10
C ASP A 209 -17.13 14.88 -0.44
N VAL A 210 -15.81 14.66 -0.36
CA VAL A 210 -14.82 15.62 -0.88
C VAL A 210 -14.96 15.83 -2.38
N ILE A 211 -15.22 14.78 -3.15
CA ILE A 211 -15.40 14.84 -4.60
C ILE A 211 -16.74 15.50 -4.95
N ASN A 212 -17.82 15.18 -4.25
CA ASN A 212 -19.13 15.82 -4.45
C ASN A 212 -19.12 17.32 -4.09
N LEU A 213 -18.24 17.73 -3.16
CA LEU A 213 -18.00 19.14 -2.82
C LEU A 213 -17.05 19.85 -3.81
N ALA A 214 -16.53 19.15 -4.83
CA ALA A 214 -15.58 19.72 -5.77
C ALA A 214 -16.26 20.63 -6.80
N SER A 215 -15.62 21.75 -7.13
CA SER A 215 -16.05 22.60 -8.26
C SER A 215 -15.67 21.98 -9.61
N ASP A 216 -16.32 22.42 -10.69
CA ASP A 216 -16.02 22.01 -12.08
C ASP A 216 -14.53 22.13 -12.44
N LYS A 217 -13.87 23.16 -11.90
CA LYS A 217 -12.43 23.37 -12.09
C LYS A 217 -11.61 22.27 -11.42
N GLN A 218 -12.00 21.85 -10.22
CA GLN A 218 -11.32 20.77 -9.50
C GLN A 218 -11.58 19.41 -10.18
N LEU A 219 -12.80 19.16 -10.64
CA LEU A 219 -13.14 17.93 -11.40
C LEU A 219 -12.39 17.87 -12.73
N THR A 220 -12.25 19.01 -13.43
CA THR A 220 -11.43 19.09 -14.65
C THR A 220 -9.97 18.77 -14.37
N ARG A 221 -9.39 19.37 -13.33
CA ARG A 221 -8.02 19.06 -12.91
C ARG A 221 -7.84 17.59 -12.56
N MET A 222 -8.80 16.99 -11.85
CA MET A 222 -8.76 15.58 -11.52
C MET A 222 -8.67 14.71 -12.78
N ARG A 223 -9.50 15.00 -13.80
CA ARG A 223 -9.43 14.32 -15.12
C ARG A 223 -8.07 14.50 -15.80
N GLU A 224 -7.49 15.70 -15.77
CA GLU A 224 -6.14 15.94 -16.32
C GLU A 224 -5.05 15.14 -15.58
N GLN A 225 -5.17 14.99 -14.26
CA GLN A 225 -4.24 14.17 -13.48
C GLN A 225 -4.38 12.68 -13.81
N PHE A 226 -5.60 12.17 -14.01
CA PHE A 226 -5.82 10.81 -14.51
C PHE A 226 -5.19 10.60 -15.90
N ALA A 227 -5.37 11.55 -16.82
CA ALA A 227 -4.75 11.47 -18.15
C ALA A 227 -3.22 11.51 -18.09
N THR A 228 -2.65 12.33 -17.21
CA THR A 228 -1.19 12.38 -16.98
C THR A 228 -0.69 11.04 -16.45
N LEU A 229 -1.37 10.45 -15.46
CA LEU A 229 -0.99 9.17 -14.89
C LEU A 229 -1.12 8.02 -15.90
N ASP A 230 -2.15 8.00 -16.73
CA ASP A 230 -2.26 7.02 -17.82
C ASP A 230 -1.09 7.14 -18.81
N GLN A 231 -0.71 8.37 -19.17
CA GLN A 231 0.43 8.63 -20.05
C GLN A 231 1.75 8.20 -19.42
N ASP A 232 1.95 8.44 -18.11
CA ASP A 232 3.14 8.01 -17.39
C ASP A 232 3.21 6.47 -17.34
N LEU A 233 2.10 5.80 -17.04
CA LEU A 233 2.03 4.33 -17.08
C LEU A 233 2.30 3.80 -18.49
N GLN A 234 1.78 4.45 -19.53
CA GLN A 234 2.05 4.07 -20.92
C GLN A 234 3.55 4.15 -21.25
N GLN A 235 4.25 5.19 -20.77
CA GLN A 235 5.70 5.34 -20.98
C GLN A 235 6.53 4.30 -20.21
N MET A 236 5.98 3.71 -19.16
CA MET A 236 6.63 2.66 -18.39
C MET A 236 6.39 1.25 -18.96
N GLN A 237 5.60 1.08 -20.02
CA GLN A 237 5.31 -0.24 -20.59
C GLN A 237 6.51 -0.83 -21.33
N CYS A 238 6.76 -2.12 -21.11
CA CYS A 238 7.71 -2.92 -21.89
C CYS A 238 6.97 -3.82 -22.87
N GLU A 239 7.66 -4.29 -23.91
CA GLU A 239 7.12 -5.31 -24.81
C GLU A 239 6.80 -6.59 -24.02
N ARG A 240 5.61 -7.15 -24.24
CA ARG A 240 5.26 -8.45 -23.64
C ARG A 240 6.15 -9.53 -24.24
N PRO A 241 6.80 -10.38 -23.42
CA PRO A 241 7.49 -11.55 -23.93
C PRO A 241 6.51 -12.37 -24.77
N SER A 242 6.89 -12.73 -25.98
CA SER A 242 6.08 -13.61 -26.82
C SER A 242 6.02 -14.99 -26.17
N THR A 243 4.82 -15.45 -25.82
CA THR A 243 4.63 -16.81 -25.33
C THR A 243 5.08 -17.79 -26.43
N PRO A 244 6.04 -18.70 -26.18
CA PRO A 244 6.31 -19.77 -27.13
C PRO A 244 5.08 -20.67 -27.23
N ALA A 245 4.68 -20.99 -28.46
CA ALA A 245 3.56 -21.87 -28.79
C ALA A 245 3.80 -23.33 -28.35
#